data_AF-A0A0F5IVL7-F1
#
_entry.id   AF-A0A0F5IVL7-F1
#
_cell.length_a   1.000
_cell.length_b   1.000
_cell.length_c   1.000
_cell.angle_alpha   90.00
_cell.angle_beta   90.00
_cell.angle_gamma   90.00
#
_symmetry.space_group_name_H-M   'P 1'
#
loop_
_entity.id
_entity.type
_entity.pdbx_description
1 polymer ?
#
loop_
_entity_poly.entity_id
_entity_poly.type
_entity_poly.pdbx_seq_one_letter_code
_entity_poly.pdbx_strand_id
1 'polypeptide(L)'
;MKNDNLKEQYRINERIRVREVRLVGDNVEPGVYPISQALKIAEDLALDLVEISPNAAPPVCRVTDYQKFLYQQKKRQKEQKAKSVKVVVKEIRFGPQTDDHDYNFKLKHAKGFLEEGAKVKAYVFFKGRSILFKEQGEVLLLRFANDLEEYGKVEQLPVLEGKRMIIMLTPKKAGAPAAAPKPANAAGPAKPVVKKVITLKPKTESEANENEE
;
A
#
# COMPACT_ATOMS: atom_id res chain seq x y z
N MET A 1 26.08 8.37 11.27
CA MET A 1 25.24 9.49 11.76
C MET A 1 23.94 9.61 10.93
N LYS A 2 23.01 8.64 10.97
CA LYS A 2 21.78 8.65 10.13
C LYS A 2 20.50 8.21 10.88
N ASN A 3 20.34 8.56 12.16
CA ASN A 3 19.17 8.11 12.94
C ASN A 3 18.45 9.21 13.74
N ASP A 4 18.84 10.48 13.63
CA ASP A 4 18.21 11.56 14.41
C ASP A 4 16.88 12.08 13.82
N ASN A 5 16.56 11.72 12.58
CA ASN A 5 15.35 12.21 11.89
C ASN A 5 14.03 11.78 12.56
N LEU A 6 14.02 10.67 13.31
CA LEU A 6 12.81 10.22 14.03
C LEU A 6 12.47 11.11 15.24
N LYS A 7 13.47 11.82 15.81
CA LYS A 7 13.26 12.79 16.89
C LYS A 7 12.58 14.07 16.40
N GLU A 8 12.76 14.40 15.12
CA GLU A 8 12.12 15.58 14.52
C GLU A 8 10.71 15.27 13.98
N GLN A 9 10.34 14.00 13.88
CA GLN A 9 9.09 13.57 13.26
C GLN A 9 7.84 13.83 14.12
N TYR A 10 7.98 13.85 15.45
CA TYR A 10 6.85 13.99 16.38
C TYR A 10 6.87 15.33 17.10
N ARG A 11 5.73 16.03 17.13
CA ARG A 11 5.55 17.23 17.96
C ARG A 11 5.29 16.80 19.40
N ILE A 12 5.88 17.52 20.34
CA ILE A 12 5.77 17.24 21.77
C ILE A 12 5.44 18.51 22.53
N ASN A 13 4.70 18.37 23.63
CA ASN A 13 4.41 19.43 24.60
C ASN A 13 3.98 20.73 23.89
N GLU A 14 4.67 21.84 24.18
CA GLU A 14 4.43 23.18 23.61
C GLU A 14 4.54 23.27 22.07
N ARG A 15 5.08 22.25 21.41
CA ARG A 15 5.13 22.21 19.94
C ARG A 15 3.77 21.86 19.33
N ILE A 16 2.82 21.39 20.14
CA ILE A 16 1.45 21.04 19.73
C ILE A 16 0.58 22.30 19.81
N ARG A 17 0.14 22.83 18.66
CA ARG A 17 -0.53 24.14 18.55
C ARG A 17 -2.04 24.07 18.28
N VAL A 18 -2.66 22.93 18.57
CA VAL A 18 -4.11 22.72 18.34
C VAL A 18 -4.92 23.06 19.58
N ARG A 19 -6.22 23.32 19.42
CA ARG A 19 -7.10 23.70 20.53
C ARG A 19 -7.50 22.50 21.40
N GLU A 20 -7.80 21.38 20.77
CA GLU A 20 -8.27 20.16 21.42
C GLU A 20 -7.51 18.95 20.88
N VAL A 21 -7.30 17.97 21.75
CA VAL A 21 -6.59 16.73 21.44
C VAL A 21 -7.34 15.54 22.00
N ARG A 22 -7.27 14.41 21.32
CA ARG A 22 -7.67 13.12 21.87
C ARG A 22 -6.50 12.55 22.68
N LEU A 23 -6.66 12.49 23.99
CA LEU A 23 -5.65 11.99 24.92
C LEU A 23 -5.73 10.47 25.05
N VAL A 24 -4.57 9.81 25.03
CA VAL A 24 -4.42 8.38 25.32
C VAL A 24 -3.18 8.14 26.19
N GLY A 25 -3.17 7.10 27.02
CA GLY A 25 -2.00 6.72 27.81
C GLY A 25 -2.34 5.66 28.85
N ASP A 26 -1.31 5.17 29.55
CA ASP A 26 -1.48 4.05 30.48
C ASP A 26 -2.10 4.48 31.82
N ASN A 27 -1.83 5.72 32.27
CA ASN A 27 -2.30 6.28 33.54
C ASN A 27 -3.22 7.50 33.35
N VAL A 28 -3.90 7.59 32.21
CA VAL A 28 -4.80 8.72 31.89
C VAL A 28 -6.10 8.19 31.31
N GLU A 29 -7.21 8.84 31.65
CA GLU A 29 -8.50 8.51 31.06
C GLU A 29 -8.52 8.90 29.57
N PRO A 30 -8.82 7.95 28.66
CA PRO A 30 -8.92 8.28 27.25
C PRO A 30 -10.12 9.17 26.96
N GLY A 31 -9.90 10.29 26.31
CA GLY A 31 -10.95 11.27 26.07
C GLY A 31 -10.50 12.41 25.16
N VAL A 32 -11.40 13.34 24.88
CA VAL A 32 -11.07 14.59 24.18
C VAL A 32 -10.89 15.67 25.24
N TYR A 33 -9.74 16.32 25.22
CA TYR A 33 -9.36 17.34 26.20
C TYR A 33 -8.87 18.60 25.48
N PRO A 34 -9.08 19.79 26.06
CA PRO A 34 -8.34 20.99 25.68
C PRO A 34 -6.84 20.75 25.82
N ILE A 35 -6.03 21.36 24.94
CA ILE A 35 -4.58 21.16 24.94
C ILE A 35 -3.94 21.55 26.28
N SER A 36 -4.42 22.62 26.92
CA SER A 36 -3.93 23.09 28.22
C SER A 36 -4.12 22.05 29.33
N GLN A 37 -5.26 21.35 29.34
CA GLN A 37 -5.52 20.29 30.30
C GLN A 37 -4.66 19.05 30.00
N ALA A 38 -4.50 18.69 28.73
CA ALA A 38 -3.64 17.57 28.34
C ALA A 38 -2.16 17.80 28.72
N LEU A 39 -1.66 19.03 28.55
CA LEU A 39 -0.31 19.42 28.97
C LEU A 39 -0.16 19.31 30.50
N LYS A 40 -1.13 19.82 31.25
CA LYS A 40 -1.12 19.73 32.71
C LYS A 40 -1.11 18.28 33.20
N ILE A 41 -1.94 17.41 32.60
CA ILE A 41 -1.96 15.98 32.94
C ILE A 41 -0.59 15.33 32.68
N ALA A 42 0.08 15.69 31.58
CA ALA A 42 1.41 15.18 31.28
C ALA A 42 2.46 15.67 32.32
N GLU A 43 2.40 16.93 32.70
CA GLU A 43 3.27 17.55 33.71
C GLU A 43 3.05 16.94 35.11
N ASP A 44 1.79 16.77 35.54
CA ASP A 44 1.42 16.15 36.82
C ASP A 44 1.96 14.71 36.93
N LEU A 45 2.07 14.02 35.79
CA LEU A 45 2.63 12.67 35.70
C LEU A 45 4.15 12.64 35.45
N ALA A 46 4.80 13.80 35.31
CA ALA A 46 6.19 13.95 34.91
C ALA A 46 6.55 13.19 33.61
N LEU A 47 5.64 13.24 32.63
CA LEU A 47 5.76 12.61 31.32
C LEU A 47 5.63 13.67 30.20
N ASP A 48 5.87 13.27 28.96
CA ASP A 48 5.67 14.12 27.79
C ASP A 48 4.31 13.88 27.13
N LEU A 49 3.71 14.94 26.59
CA LEU A 49 2.59 14.86 25.67
C LEU A 49 3.13 14.74 24.24
N VAL A 50 2.99 13.57 23.63
CA VAL A 50 3.52 13.27 22.29
C VAL A 50 2.38 13.17 21.28
N GLU A 51 2.38 13.99 20.25
CA GLU A 51 1.41 13.92 19.14
C GLU A 51 1.72 12.70 18.26
N ILE A 52 0.90 11.65 18.31
CA ILE A 52 1.14 10.41 17.57
C ILE A 52 0.41 10.35 16.23
N SER A 53 -0.73 11.05 16.09
CA SER A 53 -1.51 11.11 14.85
C SER A 53 -2.03 12.53 14.61
N PRO A 54 -1.31 13.34 13.81
CA PRO A 54 -1.70 14.71 13.51
C PRO A 54 -2.90 14.79 12.54
N ASN A 55 -3.14 13.73 11.76
CA ASN A 55 -4.17 13.72 10.71
C ASN A 55 -5.57 13.34 11.23
N ALA A 56 -5.72 13.03 12.52
CA ALA A 56 -7.01 12.74 13.13
C ALA A 56 -7.75 14.03 13.52
N ALA A 57 -9.08 14.00 13.56
CA ALA A 57 -9.92 15.08 14.06
C ALA A 57 -10.72 14.62 15.29
N PRO A 58 -10.38 15.07 16.52
CA PRO A 58 -9.19 15.84 16.92
C PRO A 58 -7.88 15.01 16.88
N PRO A 59 -6.69 15.65 16.79
CA PRO A 59 -5.39 14.97 16.75
C PRO A 59 -5.16 14.08 17.98
N VAL A 60 -4.52 12.93 17.77
CA VAL A 60 -4.30 11.97 18.87
C VAL A 60 -2.95 12.24 19.52
N CYS A 61 -2.98 12.53 20.82
CA CYS A 61 -1.81 12.76 21.65
C CYS A 61 -1.71 11.69 22.73
N ARG A 62 -0.50 11.19 22.96
CA ARG A 62 -0.21 10.18 23.96
C ARG A 62 0.65 10.75 25.08
N VAL A 63 0.25 10.51 26.33
CA VAL A 63 1.08 10.84 27.51
C VAL A 63 2.07 9.70 27.75
N THR A 64 3.37 9.96 27.58
CA THR A 64 4.43 8.94 27.73
C THR A 64 5.80 9.60 27.78
N ASP A 65 6.82 8.89 28.28
CA ASP A 65 8.21 9.34 28.17
C ASP A 65 8.66 9.30 26.71
N TYR A 66 9.15 10.43 26.20
CA TYR A 66 9.49 10.57 24.80
C TYR A 66 10.62 9.64 24.34
N GLN A 67 11.67 9.43 25.15
CA GLN A 67 12.79 8.55 24.79
C GLN A 67 12.35 7.08 24.77
N LYS A 68 11.54 6.68 25.75
CA LYS A 68 10.94 5.34 25.82
C LYS A 68 10.04 5.08 24.62
N PHE A 69 9.22 6.07 24.23
CA PHE A 69 8.38 5.99 23.03
C PHE A 69 9.20 5.78 21.76
N LEU A 70 10.26 6.58 21.56
CA LEU A 70 11.15 6.43 20.40
C LEU A 70 11.83 5.07 20.35
N TYR A 71 12.27 4.55 21.50
CA TYR A 71 12.85 3.21 21.60
C TYR A 71 11.84 2.13 21.19
N GLN A 72 10.62 2.19 21.71
CA GLN A 72 9.56 1.24 21.36
C GLN A 72 9.18 1.33 19.89
N GLN A 73 9.06 2.54 19.34
CA GLN A 73 8.81 2.76 17.91
C GLN A 73 9.93 2.14 17.07
N LYS A 74 11.20 2.36 17.43
CA LYS A 74 12.34 1.78 16.72
C LYS A 74 12.38 0.26 16.81
N LYS A 75 12.07 -0.31 17.98
CA LYS A 75 11.98 -1.75 18.18
C LYS A 75 10.86 -2.35 17.33
N ARG A 76 9.66 -1.77 17.38
CA ARG A 76 8.51 -2.18 16.55
C ARG A 76 8.82 -2.08 15.06
N GLN A 77 9.44 -0.99 14.60
CA GLN A 77 9.83 -0.84 13.19
C GLN A 77 10.87 -1.89 12.78
N LYS A 78 11.84 -2.23 13.64
CA LYS A 78 12.80 -3.30 13.38
C LYS A 78 12.12 -4.67 13.31
N GLU A 79 11.23 -4.96 14.25
CA GLU A 79 10.46 -6.21 14.25
C GLU A 79 9.56 -6.31 13.02
N GLN A 80 8.89 -5.23 12.62
CA GLN A 80 8.09 -5.20 11.39
C GLN A 80 8.95 -5.42 10.14
N LYS A 81 10.13 -4.78 10.06
CA LYS A 81 11.08 -4.99 8.96
C LYS A 81 11.70 -6.40 8.95
N ALA A 82 11.83 -7.03 10.12
CA ALA A 82 12.30 -8.42 10.22
C ALA A 82 11.19 -9.41 9.85
N LYS A 83 9.95 -9.13 10.22
CA LYS A 83 8.77 -9.94 9.90
C LYS A 83 8.32 -9.79 8.45
N SER A 84 8.61 -8.66 7.79
CA SER A 84 8.33 -8.50 6.37
C SER A 84 9.20 -9.49 5.58
N VAL A 85 8.56 -10.46 4.95
CA VAL A 85 9.22 -11.41 4.05
C VAL A 85 9.87 -10.61 2.92
N LYS A 86 11.21 -10.60 2.89
CA LYS A 86 11.94 -9.98 1.79
C LYS A 86 11.64 -10.80 0.54
N VAL A 87 10.88 -10.23 -0.39
CA VAL A 87 10.65 -10.85 -1.69
C VAL A 87 11.99 -10.87 -2.43
N VAL A 88 12.60 -12.05 -2.50
CA VAL A 88 13.85 -12.25 -3.23
C VAL A 88 13.52 -12.41 -4.70
N VAL A 89 14.18 -11.63 -5.55
CA VAL A 89 14.08 -11.78 -7.01
C VAL A 89 15.37 -12.44 -7.49
N LYS A 90 15.24 -13.60 -8.14
CA LYS A 90 16.33 -14.34 -8.76
C LYS A 90 16.29 -14.11 -10.26
N GLU A 91 17.44 -13.81 -10.84
CA GLU A 91 17.54 -13.55 -12.28
C GLU A 91 18.08 -14.77 -13.03
N ILE A 92 17.48 -15.05 -14.19
CA ILE A 92 17.93 -16.11 -15.11
C ILE A 92 18.18 -15.48 -16.47
N ARG A 93 19.40 -15.66 -16.98
CA ARG A 93 19.83 -15.08 -18.25
C ARG A 93 19.83 -16.12 -19.35
N PHE A 94 19.18 -15.80 -20.46
CA PHE A 94 19.20 -16.56 -21.71
C PHE A 94 19.98 -15.82 -22.80
N GLY A 95 20.51 -16.60 -23.74
CA GLY A 95 21.01 -16.11 -25.01
C GLY A 95 19.96 -16.25 -26.10
N PRO A 96 20.07 -15.52 -27.22
CA PRO A 96 19.17 -15.69 -28.38
C PRO A 96 19.30 -17.06 -29.05
N GLN A 97 20.39 -17.78 -28.82
CA GLN A 97 20.68 -19.12 -29.34
C GLN A 97 21.00 -20.09 -28.18
N THR A 98 20.19 -20.07 -27.12
CA THR A 98 20.33 -21.04 -26.03
C THR A 98 20.02 -22.46 -26.55
N ASP A 99 20.87 -23.42 -26.20
CA ASP A 99 20.66 -24.84 -26.52
C ASP A 99 19.67 -25.51 -25.55
N ASP A 100 19.20 -26.71 -25.89
CA ASP A 100 18.24 -27.44 -25.05
C ASP A 100 18.83 -27.86 -23.70
N HIS A 101 20.14 -28.10 -23.59
CA HIS A 101 20.76 -28.53 -22.34
C HIS A 101 20.85 -27.38 -21.31
N ASP A 102 21.32 -26.22 -21.74
CA ASP A 102 21.36 -24.94 -21.02
C ASP A 102 19.95 -24.49 -20.64
N TYR A 103 18.99 -24.64 -21.56
CA TYR A 103 17.57 -24.38 -21.27
C TYR A 103 17.07 -25.25 -20.11
N ASN A 104 17.24 -26.57 -20.20
CA ASN A 104 16.78 -27.52 -19.19
C ASN A 104 17.48 -27.30 -17.83
N PHE A 105 18.76 -26.93 -17.84
CA PHE A 105 19.48 -26.57 -16.62
C PHE A 105 18.87 -25.33 -15.96
N LYS A 106 18.61 -24.26 -16.72
CA LYS A 106 17.98 -23.03 -16.22
C LYS A 106 16.53 -23.25 -15.77
N LEU A 107 15.78 -24.11 -16.45
CA LEU A 107 14.44 -24.50 -16.07
C LEU A 107 14.41 -25.16 -14.69
N LYS A 108 15.33 -26.09 -14.42
CA LYS A 108 15.45 -26.73 -13.09
C LYS A 108 15.75 -25.72 -11.98
N HIS A 109 16.64 -24.75 -12.24
CA HIS A 109 16.94 -23.69 -11.27
C HIS A 109 15.73 -22.78 -11.00
N ALA A 110 14.99 -22.44 -12.06
CA ALA A 110 13.78 -21.64 -11.94
C ALA A 110 12.71 -22.35 -11.11
N LYS A 111 12.52 -23.66 -11.30
CA LYS A 111 11.63 -24.48 -10.47
C LYS A 111 12.03 -24.39 -9.00
N GLY A 112 13.30 -24.63 -8.67
CA GLY A 112 13.80 -24.51 -7.31
C GLY A 112 13.57 -23.12 -6.70
N PHE A 113 13.83 -22.04 -7.45
CA PHE A 113 13.58 -20.68 -6.96
C PHE A 113 12.10 -20.40 -6.70
N LEU A 114 11.19 -20.89 -7.56
CA LEU A 114 9.76 -20.72 -7.38
C LEU A 114 9.23 -21.56 -6.20
N GLU A 115 9.79 -22.76 -5.98
CA GLU A 115 9.48 -23.60 -4.82
C GLU A 115 9.97 -22.99 -3.50
N GLU A 116 11.14 -22.34 -3.51
CA GLU A 116 11.67 -21.54 -2.39
C GLU A 116 10.87 -20.26 -2.12
N GLY A 117 9.92 -19.91 -3.00
CA GLY A 117 9.08 -18.72 -2.89
C GLY A 117 9.76 -17.42 -3.35
N ALA A 118 10.85 -17.52 -4.12
CA ALA A 118 11.46 -16.38 -4.79
C ALA A 118 10.72 -16.06 -6.10
N LYS A 119 10.70 -14.78 -6.49
CA LYS A 119 10.28 -14.37 -7.83
C LYS A 119 11.41 -14.66 -8.82
N VAL A 120 11.06 -15.07 -10.04
CA VAL A 120 12.03 -15.32 -11.11
C VAL A 120 11.88 -14.25 -12.18
N LYS A 121 12.98 -13.55 -12.48
CA LYS A 121 13.10 -12.63 -13.61
C LYS A 121 13.97 -13.31 -14.67
N ALA A 122 13.34 -13.87 -15.69
CA ALA A 122 14.05 -14.42 -16.84
C ALA A 122 14.22 -13.35 -17.92
N TYR A 123 15.39 -13.31 -18.55
CA TYR A 123 15.61 -12.38 -19.66
C TYR A 123 16.53 -12.92 -20.74
N VAL A 124 16.25 -12.56 -21.99
CA VAL A 124 17.13 -12.80 -23.13
C VAL A 124 17.94 -11.53 -23.38
N PHE A 125 19.27 -11.64 -23.44
CA PHE A 125 20.15 -10.51 -23.75
C PHE A 125 20.55 -10.52 -25.22
N PHE A 126 20.15 -9.48 -25.95
CA PHE A 126 20.50 -9.31 -27.36
C PHE A 126 21.76 -8.43 -27.50
N LYS A 127 22.87 -9.05 -27.90
CA LYS A 127 24.12 -8.34 -28.23
C LYS A 127 24.15 -7.95 -29.72
N GLY A 128 24.33 -6.66 -30.01
CA GLY A 128 24.52 -6.16 -31.38
C GLY A 128 23.33 -6.48 -32.31
N ARG A 129 23.61 -7.11 -33.45
CA ARG A 129 22.60 -7.48 -34.46
C ARG A 129 21.67 -8.61 -34.04
N SER A 130 21.89 -9.26 -32.89
CA SER A 130 21.01 -10.34 -32.43
C SER A 130 19.61 -9.89 -32.04
N ILE A 131 19.35 -8.58 -31.94
CA ILE A 131 18.00 -8.05 -31.75
C ILE A 131 17.04 -8.44 -32.89
N LEU A 132 17.57 -8.79 -34.08
CA LEU A 132 16.78 -9.34 -35.19
C LEU A 132 16.09 -10.66 -34.80
N PHE A 133 16.64 -11.41 -33.85
CA PHE A 133 16.08 -12.65 -33.32
C PHE A 133 15.15 -12.41 -32.11
N LYS A 134 14.56 -11.23 -31.98
CA LYS A 134 13.63 -10.91 -30.89
C LYS A 134 12.47 -11.91 -30.80
N GLU A 135 11.95 -12.37 -31.93
CA GLU A 135 10.84 -13.33 -32.00
C GLU A 135 11.25 -14.70 -31.42
N GLN A 136 12.46 -15.16 -31.71
CA GLN A 136 13.00 -16.39 -31.12
C GLN A 136 13.17 -16.25 -29.60
N GLY A 137 13.63 -15.09 -29.14
CA GLY A 137 13.71 -14.79 -27.71
C GLY A 137 12.36 -14.76 -27.02
N GLU A 138 11.32 -14.24 -27.68
CA GLU A 138 9.95 -14.22 -27.18
C GLU A 138 9.39 -15.63 -27.05
N VAL A 139 9.52 -16.45 -28.10
CA VAL A 139 9.09 -17.85 -28.10
C VAL A 139 9.81 -18.64 -27.00
N LEU A 140 11.12 -18.41 -26.80
CA LEU A 140 11.88 -19.05 -25.72
C LEU A 140 11.33 -18.69 -24.34
N LEU A 141 11.05 -17.41 -24.08
CA LEU A 141 10.52 -16.96 -22.79
C LEU A 141 9.08 -17.43 -22.56
N LEU A 142 8.25 -17.50 -23.60
CA LEU A 142 6.91 -18.06 -23.53
C LEU A 142 6.95 -19.57 -23.24
N ARG A 143 7.81 -20.33 -23.94
CA ARG A 143 8.05 -21.75 -23.64
C ARG A 143 8.47 -21.95 -22.19
N PHE A 144 9.41 -21.12 -21.72
CA PHE A 144 9.88 -21.13 -20.33
C PHE A 144 8.76 -20.85 -19.32
N ALA A 145 7.86 -19.93 -19.63
CA ALA A 145 6.70 -19.66 -18.79
C ALA A 145 5.72 -20.83 -18.74
N ASN A 146 5.42 -21.45 -19.88
CA ASN A 146 4.53 -22.61 -19.96
C ASN A 146 5.11 -23.81 -19.17
N ASP A 147 6.40 -24.10 -19.33
CA ASP A 147 7.07 -25.20 -18.60
C ASP A 147 7.12 -24.97 -17.07
N LEU A 148 6.94 -23.72 -16.63
CA LEU A 148 6.89 -23.31 -15.22
C LEU A 148 5.48 -23.01 -14.72
N GLU A 149 4.45 -23.20 -15.54
CA GLU A 149 3.07 -22.84 -15.20
C GLU A 149 2.61 -23.55 -13.92
N GLU A 150 3.03 -24.78 -13.67
CA GLU A 150 2.68 -25.50 -12.45
C GLU A 150 3.24 -24.85 -11.17
N TYR A 151 4.42 -24.22 -11.26
CA TYR A 151 5.16 -23.67 -10.11
C TYR A 151 4.97 -22.17 -9.93
N GLY A 152 4.70 -21.45 -11.02
CA GLY A 152 4.67 -19.99 -11.06
C GLY A 152 3.53 -19.44 -11.91
N LYS A 153 3.13 -18.21 -11.60
CA LYS A 153 2.20 -17.40 -12.40
C LYS A 153 2.99 -16.29 -13.10
N VAL A 154 2.74 -16.11 -14.38
CA VAL A 154 3.29 -15.00 -15.15
C VAL A 154 2.68 -13.69 -14.65
N GLU A 155 3.54 -12.77 -14.18
CA GLU A 155 3.13 -11.44 -13.72
C GLU A 155 3.03 -10.46 -14.91
N GLN A 156 3.93 -10.61 -15.88
CA GLN A 156 4.00 -9.78 -17.08
C GLN A 156 4.46 -10.65 -18.25
N LEU A 157 3.81 -10.51 -19.41
CA LEU A 157 4.25 -11.14 -20.66
C LEU A 157 5.65 -10.61 -21.09
N PRO A 158 6.36 -11.28 -22.01
CA PRO A 158 7.65 -10.82 -22.48
C PRO A 158 7.61 -9.38 -23.01
N VAL A 159 8.39 -8.49 -22.41
CA VAL A 159 8.52 -7.09 -22.85
C VAL A 159 9.98 -6.80 -23.21
N LEU A 160 10.18 -6.10 -24.32
CA LEU A 160 11.50 -5.63 -24.73
C LEU A 160 11.86 -4.33 -23.99
N GLU A 161 12.84 -4.41 -23.11
CA GLU A 161 13.46 -3.28 -22.40
C GLU A 161 14.88 -3.04 -22.96
N GLY A 162 14.98 -2.17 -23.96
CA GLY A 162 16.25 -1.83 -24.62
C GLY A 162 16.89 -3.02 -25.33
N LYS A 163 17.96 -3.57 -24.76
CA LYS A 163 18.70 -4.74 -25.30
C LYS A 163 18.32 -6.06 -24.63
N ARG A 164 17.31 -6.06 -23.74
CA ARG A 164 16.86 -7.24 -23.00
C ARG A 164 15.38 -7.44 -23.24
N MET A 165 14.96 -8.67 -23.47
CA MET A 165 13.55 -9.04 -23.35
C MET A 165 13.36 -9.76 -22.04
N ILE A 166 12.40 -9.31 -21.23
CA ILE A 166 12.23 -9.77 -19.86
C ILE A 166 10.86 -10.40 -19.67
N ILE A 167 10.77 -11.41 -18.81
CA ILE A 167 9.53 -11.98 -18.30
C ILE A 167 9.67 -12.18 -16.79
N MET A 168 8.59 -11.94 -16.03
CA MET A 168 8.58 -12.09 -14.58
C MET A 168 7.55 -13.15 -14.16
N LEU A 169 8.00 -14.08 -13.34
CA LEU A 169 7.18 -15.13 -12.76
C LEU A 169 7.16 -14.99 -11.23
N THR A 170 5.96 -15.07 -10.67
CA THR A 170 5.72 -15.11 -9.23
C THR A 170 5.38 -16.54 -8.81
N PRO A 171 5.93 -17.06 -7.70
CA PRO A 171 5.65 -18.43 -7.24
C PRO A 171 4.17 -18.63 -6.88
N LYS A 172 3.60 -19.77 -7.31
CA LYS A 172 2.22 -20.17 -6.98
C LYS A 172 2.09 -20.68 -5.54
N LYS A 173 3.12 -21.35 -5.03
CA LYS A 173 3.12 -22.01 -3.71
C LYS A 173 3.77 -21.19 -2.59
N ALA A 174 4.32 -20.01 -2.89
CA ALA A 174 4.74 -19.11 -1.82
C ALA A 174 3.51 -18.73 -1.01
N GLY A 175 3.53 -18.98 0.30
CA GLY A 175 2.52 -18.51 1.24
C GLY A 175 2.38 -16.99 1.11
N ALA A 176 1.51 -16.56 0.21
CA ALA A 176 1.25 -15.16 -0.03
C ALA A 176 0.68 -14.60 1.28
N PRO A 177 1.26 -13.55 1.88
CA PRO A 177 0.39 -12.61 2.57
C PRO A 177 -0.54 -12.11 1.47
N ALA A 178 -1.83 -12.43 1.63
CA ALA A 178 -2.89 -12.03 0.71
C ALA A 178 -2.61 -10.62 0.20
N ALA A 179 -2.36 -10.50 -1.11
CA ALA A 179 -2.63 -9.26 -1.79
C ALA A 179 -4.13 -9.06 -1.60
N ALA A 180 -4.48 -8.25 -0.59
CA ALA A 180 -5.84 -7.79 -0.40
C ALA A 180 -6.30 -7.28 -1.77
N PRO A 181 -7.45 -7.76 -2.28
CA PRO A 181 -8.00 -7.18 -3.49
C PRO A 181 -8.18 -5.69 -3.19
N LYS A 182 -7.56 -4.83 -4.02
CA LYS A 182 -7.92 -3.41 -4.06
C LYS A 182 -9.46 -3.37 -4.09
N PRO A 183 -10.13 -2.70 -3.15
CA PRO A 183 -11.56 -2.49 -3.27
C PRO A 183 -11.76 -1.67 -4.54
N ALA A 184 -12.33 -2.34 -5.55
CA ALA A 184 -12.91 -1.67 -6.70
C ALA A 184 -14.04 -0.80 -6.16
N ASN A 185 -13.76 0.50 -6.08
CA ASN A 185 -14.76 1.52 -5.87
C ASN A 185 -15.62 1.56 -7.15
N ALA A 186 -16.76 0.84 -7.17
CA ALA A 186 -17.90 1.08 -8.05
C ALA A 186 -19.03 0.08 -7.76
N ALA A 187 -19.91 0.41 -6.81
CA ALA A 187 -21.36 0.11 -6.82
C ALA A 187 -21.93 0.47 -5.44
N GLY A 188 -22.21 1.76 -5.23
CA GLY A 188 -23.03 2.19 -4.10
C GLY A 188 -24.47 1.67 -4.28
N PRO A 189 -25.15 1.29 -3.19
CA PRO A 189 -26.53 0.82 -3.25
C PRO A 189 -27.45 1.99 -3.61
N ALA A 190 -28.34 1.74 -4.56
CA ALA A 190 -29.43 2.63 -4.93
C ALA A 190 -30.25 3.00 -3.69
N LYS A 191 -30.30 4.30 -3.39
CA LYS A 191 -31.36 4.90 -2.58
C LYS A 191 -32.36 5.58 -3.52
N PRO A 192 -33.67 5.45 -3.26
CA PRO A 192 -34.72 5.90 -4.17
C PRO A 192 -34.81 7.42 -4.23
N VAL A 193 -34.99 7.92 -5.45
CA VAL A 193 -35.22 9.33 -5.77
C VAL A 193 -36.60 9.75 -5.24
N VAL A 194 -36.63 10.56 -4.18
CA VAL A 194 -37.83 11.29 -3.77
C VAL A 194 -37.88 12.59 -4.58
N LYS A 195 -38.78 12.66 -5.56
CA LYS A 195 -39.17 13.92 -6.20
C LYS A 195 -39.97 14.74 -5.19
N LYS A 196 -39.41 15.85 -4.70
CA LYS A 196 -40.18 16.88 -3.97
C LYS A 196 -40.31 18.10 -4.88
N VAL A 197 -41.49 18.21 -5.48
CA VAL A 197 -41.97 19.37 -6.23
C VAL A 197 -42.01 20.56 -5.29
N ILE A 198 -41.33 21.65 -5.69
CA ILE A 198 -41.42 22.96 -5.04
C ILE A 198 -42.60 23.67 -5.73
N THR A 199 -43.75 23.72 -5.05
CA THR A 199 -44.86 24.61 -5.40
C THR A 199 -44.86 25.77 -4.42
N LEU A 200 -44.47 26.94 -4.92
CA LEU A 200 -44.68 28.23 -4.28
C LEU A 200 -46.19 28.53 -4.29
N LYS A 201 -46.77 28.76 -3.10
CA LYS A 201 -48.06 29.43 -2.94
C LYS A 201 -47.88 30.94 -3.17
N PRO A 202 -48.90 31.61 -3.72
CA PRO A 202 -49.36 32.87 -3.14
C PRO A 202 -50.80 32.74 -2.61
N LYS A 203 -51.03 33.36 -1.44
CA LYS A 203 -52.34 33.72 -0.85
C LYS A 203 -53.01 34.80 -1.73
N THR A 204 -54.27 34.65 -2.16
CA THR A 204 -55.56 34.96 -1.51
C THR A 204 -56.09 36.35 -1.90
N GLU A 205 -57.32 36.37 -2.45
CA GLU A 205 -58.45 37.35 -2.36
C GLU A 205 -59.30 37.18 -3.64
N SER A 206 -60.52 36.60 -3.59
CA SER A 206 -61.85 37.23 -3.38
C SER A 206 -62.12 38.33 -4.42
N GLU A 207 -63.12 38.34 -5.30
CA GLU A 207 -64.60 38.17 -5.21
C GLU A 207 -65.13 37.99 -6.67
N ALA A 208 -66.11 37.13 -6.92
CA ALA A 208 -67.54 37.43 -7.23
C ALA A 208 -67.88 37.83 -8.69
N ASN A 209 -68.99 37.22 -9.17
CA ASN A 209 -69.89 37.60 -10.27
C ASN A 209 -69.36 37.55 -11.71
N GLU A 210 -70.10 37.25 -12.77
CA GLU A 210 -71.49 36.82 -13.07
C GLU A 210 -71.54 36.63 -14.62
N ASN A 211 -72.52 35.88 -15.13
CA ASN A 211 -73.13 35.93 -16.48
C ASN A 211 -72.35 35.29 -17.67
N GLU A 212 -72.90 34.24 -18.29
CA GLU A 212 -73.77 34.27 -19.52
C GLU A 212 -72.99 34.85 -20.72
N GLU A 213 -72.69 34.10 -21.77
CA GLU A 213 -73.62 33.61 -22.82
C GLU A 213 -72.95 32.49 -23.65
#